data_AF-A0A2N2PUC2-F1
#
_entry.id   AF-A0A2N2PUC2-F1
#
_cell.length_a   1.000
_cell.length_b   1.000
_cell.length_c   1.000
_cell.angle_alpha   90.00
_cell.angle_beta   90.00
_cell.angle_gamma   90.00
#
_symmetry.space_group_name_H-M   'P 1'
#
loop_
_entity.id
_entity.type
_entity.pdbx_description
1 polymer ?
#
loop_
_entity_poly.entity_id
_entity_poly.type
_entity_poly.pdbx_seq_one_letter_code
_entity_poly.pdbx_strand_id
1 'polypeptide(L)'
;MRATRFVIPLGLSLLLLACSLLTVSDTTPASAATPAVVTTFLPLVSTQPTPGGVVAPADFEYLGAFRLPGGADRPRTFAYGGNAMTFRPGGDPGGPADGFPGSLFITGHDRMPYGELPDGDQVAELNIPAPVTSRDIAALPQAKFVQGFRDVTAGHFTEMEEIVRIGMLYLNHPLSGPLIHIAWGQHIEPDPTAATHGWFNADLPNPNFQGPWFIAGQSWYSVNDYMFEIPADWADAHVGGRYVATGRFKDGGWSGMGPVVIAYRPWDANGNPPPARATIESTTLLRYATSTETENIERSLNDYQHPDEWNGGAWLTTSTGKTAVLFAGTKSNGTKYWYGYVNPAGPEFPCVDEEITDFTTCRMADGTSCPAEDFTECAGHNDYRGWWTTRWDAQFIFYDPADLARVAAGQMQSWEPQPYASLDIDDHLFHNPAGVEQDMLGTGVQRRYRIGDVAYDRQNGLLYVLELFAEGAKPVVHVWRVNP
;
A
#
# COMPACT_ATOMS: atom_id res chain seq x y z
N MET A 1 -30.47 -8.37 -29.01
CA MET A 1 -31.19 -7.14 -29.44
C MET A 1 -31.74 -6.52 -28.17
N ARG A 2 -31.47 -5.28 -27.76
CA ARG A 2 -30.84 -4.10 -28.39
C ARG A 2 -29.83 -3.53 -27.39
N ALA A 3 -28.66 -3.17 -27.90
CA ALA A 3 -27.68 -2.35 -27.18
C ALA A 3 -28.11 -0.88 -27.30
N THR A 4 -28.07 -0.14 -26.20
CA THR A 4 -28.22 1.31 -26.21
C THR A 4 -26.88 1.92 -25.87
N ARG A 5 -26.16 2.34 -26.92
CA ARG A 5 -24.95 3.17 -26.83
C ARG A 5 -25.37 4.56 -26.38
N PHE A 6 -24.81 5.07 -25.30
CA PHE A 6 -24.84 6.50 -25.00
C PHE A 6 -23.56 7.14 -25.55
N VAL A 7 -23.78 8.08 -26.47
CA VAL A 7 -22.79 8.97 -27.06
C VAL A 7 -22.93 10.30 -26.33
N ILE A 8 -21.88 10.78 -25.67
CA ILE A 8 -21.84 12.13 -25.08
C ILE A 8 -21.27 13.08 -26.14
N PRO A 9 -21.97 14.17 -26.52
CA PRO A 9 -21.40 15.18 -27.41
C PRO A 9 -20.67 16.28 -26.62
N LEU A 10 -19.46 16.59 -27.08
CA LEU A 10 -18.70 17.79 -26.77
C LEU A 10 -19.48 19.05 -27.17
N GLY A 11 -19.59 20.01 -26.25
CA GLY A 11 -20.20 21.32 -26.48
C GLY A 11 -19.30 22.48 -26.05
N LEU A 12 -18.52 22.99 -27.00
CA LEU A 12 -17.70 24.19 -26.93
C LEU A 12 -18.61 25.44 -26.88
N SER A 13 -18.43 26.37 -25.93
CA SER A 13 -18.98 27.74 -26.05
C SER A 13 -18.17 28.78 -25.27
N LEU A 14 -17.59 29.68 -26.06
CA LEU A 14 -16.86 30.90 -25.73
C LEU A 14 -17.84 31.99 -25.27
N LEU A 15 -17.60 32.69 -24.16
CA LEU A 15 -18.11 34.06 -24.00
C LEU A 15 -17.21 34.92 -23.10
N LEU A 16 -16.74 36.02 -23.69
CA LEU A 16 -16.08 37.17 -23.08
C LEU A 16 -17.12 38.08 -22.38
N LEU A 17 -16.82 38.64 -21.20
CA LEU A 17 -16.51 40.09 -21.02
C LEU A 17 -16.39 40.52 -19.53
N ALA A 18 -15.37 41.37 -19.30
CA ALA A 18 -15.33 42.56 -18.44
C ALA A 18 -15.31 42.49 -16.89
N CYS A 19 -14.10 42.73 -16.38
CA CYS A 19 -13.69 43.50 -15.20
C CYS A 19 -14.72 44.43 -14.53
N SER A 20 -14.72 44.43 -13.18
CA SER A 20 -14.67 45.63 -12.34
C SER A 20 -14.15 45.30 -10.94
N LEU A 21 -13.04 45.96 -10.57
CA LEU A 21 -12.41 45.97 -9.25
C LEU A 21 -13.22 46.81 -8.26
N LEU A 22 -13.45 46.31 -7.05
CA LEU A 22 -13.67 47.13 -5.87
C LEU A 22 -12.97 46.47 -4.66
N THR A 23 -11.96 47.16 -4.16
CA THR A 23 -11.24 46.87 -2.91
C THR A 23 -12.06 47.35 -1.72
N VAL A 24 -12.29 46.47 -0.74
CA VAL A 24 -12.71 46.87 0.61
C VAL A 24 -11.70 46.31 1.60
N SER A 25 -11.03 47.22 2.29
CA SER A 25 -10.22 46.95 3.46
C SER A 25 -11.14 46.83 4.66
N ASP A 26 -11.01 45.78 5.46
CA ASP A 26 -11.48 45.83 6.84
C ASP A 26 -10.50 45.11 7.78
N THR A 27 -10.03 45.89 8.74
CA THR A 27 -9.14 45.50 9.83
C THR A 27 -9.99 45.06 11.03
N THR A 28 -9.81 43.84 11.50
CA THR A 28 -10.34 43.39 12.81
C THR A 28 -9.20 42.99 13.75
N PRO A 29 -9.28 43.35 15.05
CA PRO A 29 -8.16 43.23 15.98
C PRO A 29 -8.06 41.86 16.64
N ALA A 30 -6.83 41.51 16.99
CA ALA A 30 -6.43 40.29 17.68
C ALA A 30 -7.12 40.10 19.04
N SER A 31 -7.66 38.90 19.28
CA SER A 31 -8.13 38.43 20.59
C SER A 31 -7.10 37.49 21.21
N ALA A 32 -6.82 37.72 22.49
CA ALA A 32 -5.78 37.08 23.28
C ALA A 32 -6.09 35.61 23.61
N ALA A 33 -5.07 34.76 23.51
CA ALA A 33 -5.12 33.34 23.89
C ALA A 33 -4.89 33.15 25.41
N THR A 34 -5.64 32.21 26.00
CA THR A 34 -5.50 31.76 27.40
C THR A 34 -4.88 30.35 27.41
N PRO A 35 -3.92 30.01 28.31
CA PRO A 35 -3.17 28.75 28.20
C PRO A 35 -3.81 27.53 28.91
N ALA A 36 -3.75 26.40 28.18
CA ALA A 36 -3.50 24.99 28.53
C ALA A 36 -4.07 24.32 29.80
N VAL A 37 -4.65 23.12 29.60
CA VAL A 37 -4.46 21.94 30.48
C VAL A 37 -4.17 20.74 29.57
N VAL A 38 -2.94 20.22 29.63
CA VAL A 38 -2.53 18.97 28.97
C VAL A 38 -2.58 17.86 30.02
N THR A 39 -3.49 16.90 29.85
CA THR A 39 -3.56 15.70 30.69
C THR A 39 -2.72 14.60 30.04
N THR A 40 -1.51 14.39 30.54
CA THR A 40 -0.66 13.26 30.14
C THR A 40 -1.21 11.95 30.72
N PHE A 41 -1.68 11.04 29.87
CA PHE A 41 -1.90 9.65 30.21
C PHE A 41 -0.59 8.87 30.02
N LEU A 42 -0.09 8.23 31.09
CA LEU A 42 1.03 7.29 31.03
C LEU A 42 0.47 5.88 30.83
N PRO A 43 0.89 5.11 29.80
CA PRO A 43 0.49 3.73 29.66
C PRO A 43 1.23 2.85 30.69
N LEU A 44 0.48 1.93 31.30
CA LEU A 44 1.02 0.91 32.19
C LEU A 44 1.76 -0.14 31.31
N VAL A 45 3.09 -0.09 31.28
CA VAL A 45 3.90 -1.07 30.55
C VAL A 45 3.95 -2.38 31.34
N SER A 46 3.44 -3.46 30.75
CA SER A 46 3.64 -4.82 31.23
C SER A 46 5.05 -5.30 30.85
N THR A 47 5.84 -5.71 31.84
CA THR A 47 7.25 -6.06 31.71
C THR A 47 7.47 -7.56 31.50
N GLN A 48 7.33 -8.03 30.26
CA GLN A 48 8.07 -9.20 29.77
C GLN A 48 9.00 -8.69 28.66
N PRO A 49 10.34 -8.65 28.87
CA PRO A 49 11.26 -8.09 27.91
C PRO A 49 11.45 -9.05 26.73
N THR A 50 11.02 -8.63 25.54
CA THR A 50 11.50 -9.20 24.27
C THR A 50 12.99 -8.88 24.15
N PRO A 51 13.89 -9.88 23.96
CA PRO A 51 15.29 -9.58 23.68
C PRO A 51 15.38 -8.65 22.47
N GLY A 52 16.04 -7.49 22.62
CA GLY A 52 16.29 -6.53 21.54
C GLY A 52 15.35 -5.32 21.45
N GLY A 53 14.19 -5.29 22.12
CA GLY A 53 13.26 -4.15 22.06
C GLY A 53 12.54 -3.99 20.69
N VAL A 54 11.85 -2.87 20.51
CA VAL A 54 11.13 -2.55 19.25
C VAL A 54 11.95 -1.62 18.35
N VAL A 55 11.72 -1.67 17.04
CA VAL A 55 12.33 -0.73 16.08
C VAL A 55 11.71 0.66 16.25
N ALA A 56 12.50 1.69 16.51
CA ALA A 56 12.03 3.06 16.62
C ALA A 56 12.17 3.82 15.29
N PRO A 57 11.40 4.89 15.05
CA PRO A 57 11.61 5.77 13.90
C PRO A 57 13.04 6.31 13.78
N ALA A 58 13.72 6.54 14.91
CA ALA A 58 15.12 6.98 14.94
C ALA A 58 16.11 5.91 14.47
N ASP A 59 15.69 4.65 14.32
CA ASP A 59 16.50 3.58 13.74
C ASP A 59 16.49 3.61 12.20
N PHE A 60 15.97 4.65 11.56
CA PHE A 60 15.94 4.79 10.10
C PHE A 60 16.92 5.87 9.62
N GLU A 61 17.78 5.51 8.69
CA GLU A 61 18.68 6.42 7.97
C GLU A 61 18.34 6.38 6.48
N TYR A 62 17.94 7.52 5.89
CA TYR A 62 17.68 7.60 4.46
C TYR A 62 18.98 7.58 3.65
N LEU A 63 19.10 6.64 2.71
CA LEU A 63 20.31 6.45 1.89
C LEU A 63 20.19 7.06 0.48
N GLY A 64 18.99 7.44 0.05
CA GLY A 64 18.74 7.97 -1.29
C GLY A 64 17.75 7.14 -2.09
N ALA A 65 17.76 7.32 -3.40
CA ALA A 65 16.90 6.60 -4.33
C ALA A 65 17.64 6.14 -5.60
N PHE A 66 16.99 5.27 -6.37
CA PHE A 66 17.41 4.86 -7.69
C PHE A 66 16.22 4.62 -8.63
N ARG A 67 16.47 4.67 -9.94
CA ARG A 67 15.48 4.55 -11.00
C ARG A 67 15.33 3.11 -11.50
N LEU A 68 14.13 2.79 -11.97
CA LEU A 68 13.86 1.54 -12.67
C LEU A 68 14.25 1.61 -14.17
N PRO A 69 14.77 0.53 -14.77
CA PRO A 69 15.07 0.46 -16.19
C PRO A 69 13.81 0.31 -17.04
N GLY A 70 13.98 0.25 -18.37
CA GLY A 70 12.89 -0.03 -19.31
C GLY A 70 12.34 1.21 -20.00
N GLY A 71 11.66 0.97 -21.12
CA GLY A 71 10.99 2.00 -21.92
C GLY A 71 9.57 2.28 -21.46
N ALA A 72 8.75 2.83 -22.34
CA ALA A 72 7.34 3.16 -22.08
C ALA A 72 6.34 2.16 -22.69
N ASP A 73 6.81 1.18 -23.46
CA ASP A 73 5.94 0.28 -24.23
C ASP A 73 5.29 -0.78 -23.33
N ARG A 74 3.96 -0.81 -23.32
CA ARG A 74 3.14 -1.82 -22.62
C ARG A 74 3.21 -3.18 -23.34
N PRO A 75 3.24 -4.31 -22.63
CA PRO A 75 3.24 -4.46 -21.16
C PRO A 75 4.65 -4.38 -20.52
N ARG A 76 5.72 -4.23 -21.31
CA ARG A 76 7.12 -4.33 -20.84
C ARG A 76 7.69 -3.00 -20.37
N THR A 77 7.03 -2.42 -19.38
CA THR A 77 7.40 -1.16 -18.74
C THR A 77 7.00 -1.19 -17.26
N PHE A 78 7.60 -0.34 -16.44
CA PHE A 78 7.14 -0.08 -15.07
C PHE A 78 6.20 1.14 -14.99
N ALA A 79 5.90 1.79 -16.12
CA ALA A 79 4.92 2.87 -16.14
C ALA A 79 3.57 2.31 -15.69
N TYR A 80 2.88 3.00 -14.77
CA TYR A 80 1.64 2.51 -14.15
C TYR A 80 1.80 1.08 -13.59
N GLY A 81 2.97 0.78 -13.03
CA GLY A 81 3.28 -0.51 -12.42
C GLY A 81 3.82 -0.32 -11.00
N GLY A 82 4.44 -1.37 -10.46
CA GLY A 82 4.94 -1.36 -9.09
C GLY A 82 3.87 -1.64 -8.04
N ASN A 83 2.84 -2.40 -8.38
CA ASN A 83 1.87 -2.91 -7.41
C ASN A 83 2.55 -3.76 -6.32
N ALA A 84 3.55 -4.58 -6.68
CA ALA A 84 4.24 -5.46 -5.75
C ALA A 84 5.76 -5.41 -5.91
N MET A 85 6.48 -5.59 -4.81
CA MET A 85 7.94 -5.66 -4.78
C MET A 85 8.42 -6.65 -3.72
N THR A 86 9.44 -7.46 -4.04
CA THR A 86 10.06 -8.33 -3.04
C THR A 86 11.55 -8.48 -3.23
N PHE A 87 12.28 -8.71 -2.13
CA PHE A 87 13.74 -8.79 -2.10
C PHE A 87 14.22 -10.23 -2.21
N ARG A 88 15.20 -10.47 -3.08
CA ARG A 88 15.90 -11.74 -3.19
C ARG A 88 17.35 -11.61 -2.71
N PRO A 89 17.70 -12.25 -1.58
CA PRO A 89 19.08 -12.41 -1.17
C PRO A 89 19.92 -13.09 -2.27
N GLY A 90 21.05 -12.49 -2.62
CA GLY A 90 22.02 -13.05 -3.57
C GLY A 90 21.61 -13.01 -5.04
N GLY A 91 20.60 -12.22 -5.43
CA GLY A 91 20.14 -12.11 -6.80
C GLY A 91 20.98 -11.26 -7.78
N ASP A 92 22.05 -10.62 -7.31
CA ASP A 92 23.09 -10.02 -8.17
C ASP A 92 24.49 -10.47 -7.71
N PRO A 93 24.88 -11.74 -7.91
CA PRO A 93 26.14 -12.26 -7.40
C PRO A 93 27.37 -11.71 -8.13
N GLY A 94 27.18 -11.09 -9.31
CA GLY A 94 28.23 -10.42 -10.08
C GLY A 94 28.26 -8.90 -9.89
N GLY A 95 27.39 -8.38 -9.01
CA GLY A 95 27.27 -6.96 -8.72
C GLY A 95 28.51 -6.36 -8.05
N PRO A 96 28.64 -5.02 -8.08
CA PRO A 96 29.68 -4.33 -7.34
C PRO A 96 29.55 -4.57 -5.84
N ALA A 97 30.67 -4.56 -5.11
CA ALA A 97 30.68 -4.59 -3.65
C ALA A 97 30.41 -3.19 -3.08
N ASP A 98 29.24 -2.61 -3.38
CA ASP A 98 28.85 -1.25 -3.05
C ASP A 98 27.95 -1.13 -1.81
N GLY A 99 27.65 -2.26 -1.16
CA GLY A 99 26.82 -2.34 0.04
C GLY A 99 25.34 -2.63 -0.22
N PHE A 100 24.94 -2.86 -1.48
CA PHE A 100 23.55 -3.13 -1.87
C PHE A 100 23.43 -4.48 -2.58
N PRO A 101 23.67 -5.60 -1.88
CA PRO A 101 23.64 -6.92 -2.50
C PRO A 101 22.19 -7.37 -2.81
N GLY A 102 22.08 -8.39 -3.65
CA GLY A 102 20.80 -9.00 -3.96
C GLY A 102 20.09 -8.35 -5.15
N SER A 103 18.79 -8.59 -5.25
CA SER A 103 17.94 -8.09 -6.33
C SER A 103 16.51 -7.84 -5.85
N LEU A 104 15.74 -7.13 -6.65
CA LEU A 104 14.32 -6.89 -6.43
C LEU A 104 13.49 -7.49 -7.55
N PHE A 105 12.45 -8.26 -7.22
CA PHE A 105 11.37 -8.57 -8.15
C PHE A 105 10.31 -7.50 -8.03
N ILE A 106 9.89 -6.91 -9.16
CA ILE A 106 8.88 -5.85 -9.21
C ILE A 106 7.89 -6.16 -10.33
N THR A 107 6.59 -5.91 -10.10
CA THR A 107 5.57 -5.98 -11.15
C THR A 107 5.65 -4.79 -12.09
N GLY A 108 5.54 -5.06 -13.40
CA GLY A 108 5.46 -4.07 -14.45
C GLY A 108 4.09 -3.40 -14.55
N HIS A 109 3.80 -2.85 -15.72
CA HIS A 109 2.56 -2.14 -16.02
C HIS A 109 1.34 -3.00 -15.68
N ASP A 110 0.39 -2.41 -14.97
CA ASP A 110 -0.82 -3.09 -14.51
C ASP A 110 -1.59 -3.75 -15.65
N ARG A 111 -2.15 -4.92 -15.36
CA ARG A 111 -3.16 -5.57 -16.20
C ARG A 111 -4.35 -4.63 -16.35
N MET A 112 -4.87 -4.56 -17.57
CA MET A 112 -6.00 -3.69 -17.90
C MET A 112 -7.25 -4.50 -18.21
N PRO A 113 -8.42 -4.00 -17.78
CA PRO A 113 -9.67 -4.74 -17.84
C PRO A 113 -10.14 -4.97 -19.27
N TYR A 114 -11.12 -5.86 -19.39
CA TYR A 114 -11.82 -6.17 -20.64
C TYR A 114 -10.88 -6.71 -21.74
N GLY A 115 -9.81 -7.37 -21.32
CA GLY A 115 -8.80 -7.93 -22.21
C GLY A 115 -7.98 -6.89 -22.98
N GLU A 116 -7.90 -5.63 -22.54
CA GLU A 116 -7.03 -4.64 -23.18
C GLU A 116 -5.55 -5.02 -23.06
N LEU A 117 -5.13 -5.48 -21.87
CA LEU A 117 -3.74 -5.88 -21.59
C LEU A 117 -3.72 -7.12 -20.68
N PRO A 118 -4.16 -8.30 -21.18
CA PRO A 118 -4.32 -9.50 -20.36
C PRO A 118 -2.98 -10.06 -19.83
N ASP A 119 -1.86 -9.71 -20.48
CA ASP A 119 -0.50 -10.08 -20.10
C ASP A 119 0.25 -8.94 -19.37
N GLY A 120 -0.48 -7.99 -18.77
CA GLY A 120 0.05 -7.00 -17.83
C GLY A 120 0.54 -7.63 -16.52
N ASP A 121 1.04 -6.78 -15.61
CA ASP A 121 1.72 -7.12 -14.35
C ASP A 121 2.88 -8.13 -14.52
N GLN A 122 3.57 -8.06 -15.66
CA GLN A 122 4.74 -8.91 -15.89
C GLN A 122 5.79 -8.65 -14.82
N VAL A 123 6.40 -9.70 -14.28
CA VAL A 123 7.43 -9.58 -13.25
C VAL A 123 8.79 -9.42 -13.91
N ALA A 124 9.64 -8.55 -13.37
CA ALA A 124 11.05 -8.44 -13.73
C ALA A 124 11.94 -8.50 -12.47
N GLU A 125 13.15 -9.04 -12.60
CA GLU A 125 14.17 -9.01 -11.54
C GLU A 125 15.21 -7.95 -11.88
N LEU A 126 15.51 -7.08 -10.93
CA LEU A 126 16.42 -5.96 -11.10
C LEU A 126 17.57 -6.03 -10.09
N ASN A 127 18.75 -5.61 -10.52
CA ASN A 127 19.83 -5.37 -9.57
C ASN A 127 19.59 -4.08 -8.78
N ILE A 128 20.34 -3.90 -7.69
CA ILE A 128 20.20 -2.75 -6.80
C ILE A 128 21.48 -1.91 -6.91
N PRO A 129 21.45 -0.74 -7.57
CA PRO A 129 22.60 0.15 -7.55
C PRO A 129 22.68 0.90 -6.21
N ALA A 130 23.88 1.30 -5.80
CA ALA A 130 24.03 2.23 -4.68
C ALA A 130 23.14 3.48 -4.85
N PRO A 131 22.18 3.75 -3.95
CA PRO A 131 21.26 4.86 -4.04
C PRO A 131 22.00 6.19 -3.83
N VAL A 132 21.43 7.26 -4.39
CA VAL A 132 21.97 8.62 -4.25
C VAL A 132 20.90 9.54 -3.67
N THR A 133 21.29 10.37 -2.70
CA THR A 133 20.45 11.46 -2.21
C THR A 133 20.47 12.60 -3.23
N SER A 134 19.41 12.71 -4.03
CA SER A 134 19.23 13.79 -5.01
C SER A 134 17.75 14.15 -5.13
N ARG A 135 17.46 15.43 -5.38
CA ARG A 135 16.13 15.90 -5.81
C ARG A 135 15.97 15.97 -7.32
N ASP A 136 17.07 15.84 -8.04
CA ASP A 136 17.06 15.67 -9.49
C ASP A 136 16.98 14.17 -9.82
N ILE A 137 15.84 13.75 -10.37
CA ILE A 137 15.60 12.37 -10.80
C ILE A 137 16.63 11.95 -11.84
N ALA A 138 17.03 12.84 -12.76
CA ALA A 138 17.97 12.49 -13.81
C ALA A 138 19.37 12.15 -13.27
N ALA A 139 19.71 12.63 -12.07
CA ALA A 139 20.96 12.33 -11.38
C ALA A 139 20.93 11.00 -10.59
N LEU A 140 19.77 10.37 -10.45
CA LEU A 140 19.67 9.08 -9.77
C LEU A 140 20.31 7.96 -10.61
N PRO A 141 20.99 6.99 -9.96
CA PRO A 141 21.46 5.80 -10.64
C PRO A 141 20.27 4.97 -11.13
N GLN A 142 20.47 4.20 -12.20
CA GLN A 142 19.43 3.36 -12.77
C GLN A 142 19.79 1.89 -12.57
N ALA A 143 18.84 1.11 -12.05
CA ALA A 143 18.93 -0.34 -11.98
C ALA A 143 18.98 -0.97 -13.39
N LYS A 144 19.35 -2.24 -13.45
CA LYS A 144 19.45 -3.06 -14.66
C LYS A 144 18.69 -4.35 -14.46
N PHE A 145 18.17 -4.89 -15.56
CA PHE A 145 17.54 -6.21 -15.54
C PHE A 145 18.57 -7.29 -15.22
N VAL A 146 18.28 -8.08 -14.18
CA VAL A 146 18.84 -9.42 -13.97
C VAL A 146 18.02 -10.41 -14.80
N GLN A 147 16.69 -10.29 -14.72
CA GLN A 147 15.73 -10.98 -15.58
C GLN A 147 14.73 -9.97 -16.12
N GLY A 148 14.51 -9.96 -17.45
CA GLY A 148 13.52 -9.07 -18.07
C GLY A 148 12.09 -9.51 -17.78
N PHE A 149 11.12 -8.65 -18.12
CA PHE A 149 9.68 -8.89 -17.93
C PHE A 149 9.22 -10.27 -18.45
N ARG A 150 8.45 -10.96 -17.61
CA ARG A 150 7.79 -12.25 -17.90
C ARG A 150 6.37 -12.28 -17.35
N ASP A 151 5.44 -12.77 -18.15
CA ASP A 151 4.11 -13.15 -17.68
C ASP A 151 4.20 -14.49 -16.93
N VAL A 152 4.50 -14.39 -15.64
CA VAL A 152 4.61 -15.55 -14.73
C VAL A 152 3.24 -16.09 -14.30
N THR A 153 2.18 -15.35 -14.59
CA THR A 153 0.78 -15.68 -14.26
C THR A 153 -0.03 -16.13 -15.47
N ALA A 154 0.62 -16.46 -16.59
CA ALA A 154 -0.04 -16.78 -17.84
C ALA A 154 -1.14 -17.85 -17.66
N GLY A 155 -2.38 -17.51 -18.01
CA GLY A 155 -3.53 -18.39 -17.86
C GLY A 155 -4.10 -18.50 -16.43
N HIS A 156 -3.60 -17.70 -15.49
CA HIS A 156 -4.09 -17.60 -14.10
C HIS A 156 -4.69 -16.22 -13.83
N PHE A 157 -5.58 -16.15 -12.83
CA PHE A 157 -6.25 -14.91 -12.39
C PHE A 157 -6.99 -14.14 -13.49
N THR A 158 -7.41 -14.83 -14.57
CA THR A 158 -8.02 -14.22 -15.77
C THR A 158 -9.40 -13.59 -15.53
N GLU A 159 -9.96 -13.76 -14.34
CA GLU A 159 -11.24 -13.17 -13.91
C GLU A 159 -11.03 -11.88 -13.08
N MET A 160 -9.77 -11.49 -12.86
CA MET A 160 -9.37 -10.35 -12.02
C MET A 160 -8.44 -9.39 -12.80
N GLU A 161 -9.03 -8.37 -13.41
CA GLU A 161 -8.34 -7.44 -14.32
C GLU A 161 -8.64 -5.95 -14.03
N GLU A 162 -9.59 -5.64 -13.15
CA GLU A 162 -10.07 -4.27 -12.92
C GLU A 162 -9.44 -3.64 -11.67
N ILE A 163 -8.45 -2.75 -11.85
CA ILE A 163 -7.71 -2.10 -10.77
C ILE A 163 -7.12 -3.18 -9.85
N VAL A 164 -6.15 -3.90 -10.42
CA VAL A 164 -5.52 -5.03 -9.76
C VAL A 164 -4.88 -4.63 -8.42
N ARG A 165 -4.78 -5.63 -7.55
CA ARG A 165 -4.07 -5.56 -6.27
C ARG A 165 -3.18 -6.78 -6.19
N ILE A 166 -1.89 -6.59 -5.93
CA ILE A 166 -0.91 -7.66 -6.01
C ILE A 166 0.05 -7.53 -4.84
N GLY A 167 0.27 -8.62 -4.12
CA GLY A 167 1.37 -8.74 -3.18
C GLY A 167 2.35 -9.81 -3.64
N MET A 168 3.66 -9.62 -3.39
CA MET A 168 4.68 -10.62 -3.69
C MET A 168 5.63 -10.84 -2.51
N LEU A 169 6.05 -12.08 -2.32
CA LEU A 169 7.07 -12.44 -1.34
C LEU A 169 8.04 -13.48 -1.90
N TYR A 170 9.31 -13.15 -2.02
CA TYR A 170 10.37 -14.14 -2.18
C TYR A 170 10.62 -14.84 -0.83
N LEU A 171 10.55 -16.16 -0.81
CA LEU A 171 10.84 -16.98 0.35
C LEU A 171 11.67 -18.18 -0.06
N ASN A 172 12.82 -18.37 0.59
CA ASN A 172 13.66 -19.55 0.42
C ASN A 172 13.58 -20.41 1.68
N HIS A 173 12.54 -21.23 1.77
CA HIS A 173 12.29 -22.08 2.92
C HIS A 173 12.95 -23.47 2.74
N PRO A 174 13.52 -24.10 3.79
CA PRO A 174 14.23 -25.38 3.65
C PRO A 174 13.43 -26.53 3.00
N LEU A 175 12.11 -26.51 3.12
CA LEU A 175 11.23 -27.56 2.56
C LEU A 175 10.83 -27.31 1.10
N SER A 176 10.50 -26.07 0.74
CA SER A 176 9.96 -25.73 -0.58
C SER A 176 11.00 -25.11 -1.53
N GLY A 177 12.15 -24.70 -1.00
CA GLY A 177 13.18 -23.99 -1.76
C GLY A 177 12.80 -22.53 -2.05
N PRO A 178 13.50 -21.90 -3.03
CA PRO A 178 13.30 -20.49 -3.38
C PRO A 178 12.09 -20.29 -4.30
N LEU A 179 11.03 -19.71 -3.76
CA LEU A 179 9.79 -19.41 -4.47
C LEU A 179 9.43 -17.93 -4.31
N ILE A 180 8.64 -17.42 -5.25
CA ILE A 180 7.93 -16.15 -5.11
C ILE A 180 6.47 -16.49 -4.89
N HIS A 181 5.98 -16.20 -3.69
CA HIS A 181 4.58 -16.23 -3.34
C HIS A 181 3.89 -14.99 -3.91
N ILE A 182 2.65 -15.15 -4.35
CA ILE A 182 1.85 -14.07 -4.92
C ILE A 182 0.43 -14.11 -4.36
N ALA A 183 -0.12 -12.92 -4.12
CA ALA A 183 -1.53 -12.71 -3.90
C ALA A 183 -2.04 -11.77 -5.00
N TRP A 184 -3.22 -12.06 -5.54
CA TRP A 184 -3.82 -11.34 -6.66
C TRP A 184 -5.29 -11.05 -6.38
N GLY A 185 -5.68 -9.80 -6.53
CA GLY A 185 -7.04 -9.31 -6.40
C GLY A 185 -7.34 -8.20 -7.40
N GLN A 186 -8.51 -7.58 -7.25
CA GLN A 186 -8.97 -6.45 -8.06
C GLN A 186 -9.83 -5.50 -7.23
N HIS A 187 -10.47 -4.47 -7.81
CA HIS A 187 -11.28 -3.51 -7.05
C HIS A 187 -12.47 -4.15 -6.34
N ILE A 188 -13.17 -5.04 -7.03
CA ILE A 188 -14.41 -5.69 -6.61
C ILE A 188 -14.24 -7.21 -6.67
N GLU A 189 -14.65 -7.88 -5.61
CA GLU A 189 -14.70 -9.35 -5.56
C GLU A 189 -15.55 -9.89 -6.72
N PRO A 190 -15.03 -10.85 -7.51
CA PRO A 190 -15.81 -11.47 -8.56
C PRO A 190 -16.91 -12.38 -7.99
N ASP A 191 -18.01 -12.55 -8.73
CA ASP A 191 -19.08 -13.51 -8.42
C ASP A 191 -19.12 -14.60 -9.50
N PRO A 192 -18.81 -15.87 -9.18
CA PRO A 192 -18.44 -16.38 -7.85
C PRO A 192 -17.02 -15.98 -7.42
N THR A 193 -16.77 -15.97 -6.09
CA THR A 193 -15.46 -15.63 -5.52
C THR A 193 -14.31 -16.45 -6.14
N ALA A 194 -13.25 -15.74 -6.52
CA ALA A 194 -12.04 -16.33 -7.11
C ALA A 194 -10.95 -16.60 -6.06
N ALA A 195 -10.12 -17.60 -6.35
CA ALA A 195 -8.90 -17.89 -5.58
C ALA A 195 -7.81 -16.86 -5.91
N THR A 196 -7.04 -16.44 -4.90
CA THR A 196 -6.21 -15.24 -4.96
C THR A 196 -4.73 -15.51 -4.72
N HIS A 197 -4.35 -16.65 -4.15
CA HIS A 197 -2.95 -16.93 -3.78
C HIS A 197 -2.30 -17.96 -4.68
N GLY A 198 -1.01 -17.81 -4.94
CA GLY A 198 -0.20 -18.79 -5.67
C GLY A 198 1.27 -18.68 -5.30
N TRP A 199 2.11 -19.44 -6.00
CA TRP A 199 3.54 -19.17 -6.07
C TRP A 199 4.10 -19.56 -7.42
N PHE A 200 5.32 -19.12 -7.70
CA PHE A 200 6.10 -19.52 -8.86
C PHE A 200 7.61 -19.52 -8.53
N ASN A 201 8.41 -20.14 -9.39
CA ASN A 201 9.86 -20.17 -9.29
C ASN A 201 10.45 -18.76 -9.50
N ALA A 202 11.53 -18.46 -8.77
CA ALA A 202 12.29 -17.22 -8.97
C ALA A 202 13.02 -17.13 -10.35
N ASP A 203 13.08 -18.24 -11.09
CA ASP A 203 13.51 -18.26 -12.50
C ASP A 203 12.32 -17.89 -13.40
N LEU A 204 12.17 -16.61 -13.71
CA LEU A 204 11.00 -16.05 -14.40
C LEU A 204 10.73 -16.65 -15.79
N PRO A 205 11.74 -17.05 -16.60
CA PRO A 205 11.52 -17.84 -17.81
C PRO A 205 10.88 -19.21 -17.59
N ASN A 206 11.00 -19.80 -16.40
CA ASN A 206 10.47 -21.12 -16.05
C ASN A 206 9.63 -21.04 -14.75
N PRO A 207 8.53 -20.27 -14.73
CA PRO A 207 7.85 -19.89 -13.51
C PRO A 207 7.17 -21.08 -12.81
N ASN A 208 6.75 -22.13 -13.52
CA ASN A 208 6.13 -23.32 -12.92
C ASN A 208 5.05 -22.99 -11.86
N PHE A 209 4.11 -22.12 -12.22
CA PHE A 209 3.10 -21.60 -11.30
C PHE A 209 2.31 -22.70 -10.59
N GLN A 210 2.07 -22.53 -9.29
CA GLN A 210 1.20 -23.40 -8.47
C GLN A 210 0.11 -22.57 -7.80
N GLY A 211 -1.10 -23.14 -7.71
CA GLY A 211 -2.31 -22.45 -7.29
C GLY A 211 -3.33 -22.36 -8.43
N PRO A 212 -4.28 -21.40 -8.39
CA PRO A 212 -4.53 -20.45 -7.31
C PRO A 212 -5.23 -21.12 -6.11
N TRP A 213 -5.09 -20.58 -4.90
CA TRP A 213 -5.67 -21.08 -3.66
C TRP A 213 -6.55 -20.03 -2.95
N PHE A 214 -7.44 -20.50 -2.08
CA PHE A 214 -8.21 -19.68 -1.15
C PHE A 214 -7.54 -19.63 0.22
N ILE A 215 -7.78 -18.58 1.00
CA ILE A 215 -7.40 -18.50 2.42
C ILE A 215 -8.62 -18.78 3.28
N ALA A 216 -8.53 -19.79 4.14
CA ALA A 216 -9.64 -20.28 4.96
C ALA A 216 -10.17 -19.19 5.91
N GLY A 217 -11.50 -19.01 5.92
CA GLY A 217 -12.19 -18.17 6.90
C GLY A 217 -11.97 -16.67 6.74
N GLN A 218 -11.42 -16.22 5.61
CA GLN A 218 -11.13 -14.80 5.37
C GLN A 218 -12.01 -14.21 4.28
N SER A 219 -12.29 -12.91 4.41
CA SER A 219 -12.89 -12.12 3.34
C SER A 219 -11.91 -12.00 2.17
N TRP A 220 -12.43 -12.02 0.94
CA TRP A 220 -11.64 -11.76 -0.26
C TRP A 220 -10.96 -10.39 -0.21
N TYR A 221 -11.62 -9.39 0.39
CA TYR A 221 -11.09 -8.05 0.58
C TYR A 221 -9.99 -7.95 1.63
N SER A 222 -9.60 -9.01 2.33
CA SER A 222 -8.65 -8.94 3.45
C SER A 222 -7.29 -9.57 3.16
N VAL A 223 -7.04 -10.13 1.96
CA VAL A 223 -5.93 -11.08 1.77
C VAL A 223 -5.05 -10.87 0.54
N ASN A 224 -5.33 -9.92 -0.36
CA ASN A 224 -4.73 -9.91 -1.70
C ASN A 224 -4.16 -8.56 -2.17
N ASP A 225 -3.27 -7.96 -1.39
CA ASP A 225 -2.65 -6.67 -1.70
C ASP A 225 -1.15 -6.60 -1.35
N TYR A 226 -0.74 -7.19 -0.23
CA TYR A 226 0.66 -7.19 0.19
C TYR A 226 1.01 -8.51 0.87
N MET A 227 2.29 -8.85 0.85
CA MET A 227 2.82 -10.08 1.45
C MET A 227 4.19 -9.83 2.08
N PHE A 228 4.47 -10.48 3.21
CA PHE A 228 5.79 -10.43 3.81
C PHE A 228 6.11 -11.69 4.62
N GLU A 229 7.40 -11.95 4.80
CA GLU A 229 7.90 -13.06 5.62
C GLU A 229 7.63 -12.79 7.10
N ILE A 230 7.13 -13.82 7.80
CA ILE A 230 7.12 -13.89 9.26
C ILE A 230 8.37 -14.67 9.70
N PRO A 231 9.21 -14.13 10.62
CA PRO A 231 10.41 -14.81 11.08
C PRO A 231 10.13 -16.22 11.59
N ALA A 232 10.94 -17.20 11.19
CA ALA A 232 10.71 -18.62 11.45
C ALA A 232 10.47 -18.93 12.95
N ASP A 233 11.36 -18.45 13.83
CA ASP A 233 11.24 -18.67 15.26
C ASP A 233 9.92 -18.13 15.84
N TRP A 234 9.46 -16.97 15.35
CA TRP A 234 8.19 -16.39 15.75
C TRP A 234 7.01 -17.20 15.19
N ALA A 235 7.07 -17.56 13.90
CA ALA A 235 6.02 -18.30 13.22
C ALA A 235 5.80 -19.69 13.85
N ASP A 236 6.89 -20.39 14.19
CA ASP A 236 6.86 -21.69 14.85
C ASP A 236 6.26 -21.60 16.26
N ALA A 237 6.65 -20.58 17.02
CA ALA A 237 6.18 -20.39 18.38
C ALA A 237 4.70 -19.99 18.48
N HIS A 238 4.20 -19.18 17.54
CA HIS A 238 2.91 -18.49 17.71
C HIS A 238 1.83 -18.90 16.71
N VAL A 239 2.19 -19.35 15.51
CA VAL A 239 1.22 -19.62 14.43
C VAL A 239 1.45 -20.98 13.75
N GLY A 240 2.16 -21.90 14.40
CA GLY A 240 2.33 -23.27 13.94
C GLY A 240 3.09 -23.39 12.60
N GLY A 241 4.11 -22.55 12.41
CA GLY A 241 4.94 -22.54 11.21
C GLY A 241 4.24 -21.93 9.99
N ARG A 242 3.36 -20.95 10.20
CA ARG A 242 2.78 -20.13 9.13
C ARG A 242 3.70 -18.96 8.84
N TYR A 243 4.62 -19.15 7.90
CA TYR A 243 5.73 -18.21 7.62
C TYR A 243 5.38 -17.07 6.66
N VAL A 244 4.20 -17.10 6.03
CA VAL A 244 3.78 -16.07 5.07
C VAL A 244 2.68 -15.23 5.70
N ALA A 245 2.88 -13.92 5.77
CA ALA A 245 1.82 -12.95 6.03
C ALA A 245 1.23 -12.47 4.70
N THR A 246 -0.09 -12.32 4.66
CA THR A 246 -0.82 -11.66 3.58
C THR A 246 -1.85 -10.72 4.18
N GLY A 247 -2.21 -9.68 3.44
CA GLY A 247 -3.28 -8.79 3.85
C GLY A 247 -3.77 -7.93 2.69
N ARG A 248 -4.69 -7.02 3.00
CA ARG A 248 -5.15 -6.02 2.06
C ARG A 248 -5.61 -4.75 2.75
N PHE A 249 -5.45 -3.63 2.05
CA PHE A 249 -6.14 -2.40 2.38
C PHE A 249 -7.00 -1.92 1.19
N LYS A 250 -8.15 -1.32 1.50
CA LYS A 250 -9.04 -0.66 0.55
C LYS A 250 -9.73 0.48 1.28
N ASP A 251 -9.72 1.64 0.66
CA ASP A 251 -10.38 2.85 1.12
C ASP A 251 -11.88 2.63 1.37
N GLY A 252 -12.50 3.54 2.13
CA GLY A 252 -13.90 3.39 2.54
C GLY A 252 -14.15 2.30 3.59
N GLY A 253 -13.09 1.69 4.13
CA GLY A 253 -13.16 0.69 5.20
C GLY A 253 -13.57 -0.71 4.73
N TRP A 254 -13.57 -0.97 3.42
CA TRP A 254 -14.05 -2.24 2.86
C TRP A 254 -13.14 -3.42 3.24
N SER A 255 -11.83 -3.20 3.26
CA SER A 255 -10.84 -4.22 3.61
C SER A 255 -10.46 -4.23 5.10
N GLY A 256 -11.12 -3.36 5.89
CA GLY A 256 -10.79 -3.09 7.28
C GLY A 256 -10.45 -1.61 7.47
N MET A 257 -10.84 -1.06 8.62
CA MET A 257 -10.49 0.31 9.04
C MET A 257 -9.06 0.38 9.59
N GLY A 258 -8.11 -0.23 8.87
CA GLY A 258 -6.68 -0.35 9.20
C GLY A 258 -6.04 -1.56 8.48
N PRO A 259 -4.71 -1.76 8.58
CA PRO A 259 -4.03 -2.90 7.98
C PRO A 259 -4.52 -4.26 8.49
N VAL A 260 -4.28 -5.31 7.71
CA VAL A 260 -4.66 -6.70 8.03
C VAL A 260 -3.42 -7.60 7.95
N VAL A 261 -3.28 -8.54 8.89
CA VAL A 261 -2.23 -9.57 8.86
C VAL A 261 -2.87 -10.92 9.05
N ILE A 262 -2.84 -11.73 8.00
CA ILE A 262 -3.23 -13.13 8.01
C ILE A 262 -1.99 -14.00 7.75
N ALA A 263 -1.62 -14.83 8.72
CA ALA A 263 -0.53 -15.79 8.57
C ALA A 263 -1.04 -17.09 7.92
N TYR A 264 -0.29 -17.65 6.98
CA TYR A 264 -0.58 -18.95 6.37
C TYR A 264 0.69 -19.68 5.89
N ARG A 265 0.52 -20.95 5.48
CA ARG A 265 1.58 -21.78 4.88
C ARG A 265 1.01 -22.60 3.71
N PRO A 266 1.35 -22.27 2.46
CA PRO A 266 0.87 -23.02 1.30
C PRO A 266 1.67 -24.30 0.99
N TRP A 267 2.25 -25.01 1.96
CA TRP A 267 2.97 -26.28 1.68
C TRP A 267 2.82 -27.33 2.79
N ASP A 268 2.97 -28.59 2.40
CA ASP A 268 2.97 -29.75 3.31
C ASP A 268 4.33 -29.98 3.99
N ALA A 269 4.43 -31.03 4.81
CA ALA A 269 5.68 -31.36 5.52
C ALA A 269 6.86 -31.76 4.60
N ASN A 270 6.60 -32.02 3.32
CA ASN A 270 7.61 -32.33 2.31
C ASN A 270 7.86 -31.16 1.34
N GLY A 271 7.24 -30.00 1.57
CA GLY A 271 7.37 -28.82 0.71
C GLY A 271 6.50 -28.84 -0.55
N ASN A 272 5.55 -29.79 -0.68
CA ASN A 272 4.68 -29.85 -1.85
C ASN A 272 3.55 -28.81 -1.77
N PRO A 273 3.14 -28.22 -2.92
CA PRO A 273 1.97 -27.35 -2.99
C PRO A 273 0.66 -28.11 -2.73
N PRO A 274 -0.36 -27.46 -2.14
CA PRO A 274 -1.74 -27.90 -2.22
C PRO A 274 -2.24 -27.94 -3.67
N PRO A 275 -3.22 -28.80 -3.98
CA PRO A 275 -3.90 -28.78 -5.28
C PRO A 275 -4.49 -27.39 -5.59
N ALA A 276 -4.62 -27.08 -6.88
CA ALA A 276 -5.31 -25.87 -7.31
C ALA A 276 -6.72 -25.78 -6.69
N ARG A 277 -7.13 -24.56 -6.32
CA ARG A 277 -8.36 -24.21 -5.61
C ARG A 277 -8.51 -24.79 -4.21
N ALA A 278 -7.45 -25.34 -3.61
CA ALA A 278 -7.46 -25.71 -2.20
C ALA A 278 -7.69 -24.47 -1.31
N THR A 279 -8.30 -24.70 -0.15
CA THR A 279 -8.45 -23.71 0.91
C THR A 279 -7.35 -23.92 1.94
N ILE A 280 -6.55 -22.89 2.20
CA ILE A 280 -5.38 -22.97 3.06
C ILE A 280 -5.73 -22.43 4.45
N GLU A 281 -5.45 -23.24 5.47
CA GLU A 281 -5.62 -22.86 6.87
C GLU A 281 -4.78 -21.64 7.24
N SER A 282 -5.39 -20.71 7.98
CA SER A 282 -4.81 -19.41 8.29
C SER A 282 -4.90 -19.06 9.78
N THR A 283 -4.19 -18.03 10.20
CA THR A 283 -4.30 -17.43 11.53
C THR A 283 -4.37 -15.91 11.39
N THR A 284 -5.44 -15.31 11.92
CA THR A 284 -5.60 -13.84 11.92
C THR A 284 -4.75 -13.26 13.05
N LEU A 285 -3.87 -12.32 12.71
CA LEU A 285 -2.96 -11.65 13.64
C LEU A 285 -3.29 -10.17 13.83
N LEU A 286 -3.86 -9.54 12.81
CA LEU A 286 -4.36 -8.17 12.84
C LEU A 286 -5.54 -8.08 11.88
N ARG A 287 -6.69 -7.59 12.35
CA ARG A 287 -7.86 -7.30 11.52
C ARG A 287 -8.78 -6.34 12.27
N TYR A 288 -8.87 -5.13 11.76
CA TYR A 288 -9.83 -4.11 12.17
C TYR A 288 -11.21 -4.38 11.57
N ALA A 289 -12.24 -3.76 12.14
CA ALA A 289 -13.60 -3.89 11.63
C ALA A 289 -13.73 -3.29 10.22
N THR A 290 -14.67 -3.78 9.44
CA THR A 290 -14.98 -3.25 8.10
C THR A 290 -16.20 -2.34 8.12
N SER A 291 -16.35 -1.48 7.10
CA SER A 291 -17.58 -0.68 6.92
C SER A 291 -18.82 -1.52 6.61
N THR A 292 -18.64 -2.77 6.19
CA THR A 292 -19.74 -3.74 6.03
C THR A 292 -20.17 -4.40 7.35
N GLU A 293 -19.32 -4.37 8.36
CA GLU A 293 -19.63 -4.84 9.72
C GLU A 293 -20.24 -3.73 10.59
N THR A 294 -19.82 -2.48 10.39
CA THR A 294 -20.30 -1.32 11.14
C THR A 294 -20.07 -0.01 10.36
N GLU A 295 -21.05 0.89 10.38
CA GLU A 295 -20.94 2.23 9.77
C GLU A 295 -20.19 3.23 10.67
N ASN A 296 -19.98 2.88 11.94
CA ASN A 296 -19.24 3.69 12.90
C ASN A 296 -17.74 3.50 12.72
N ILE A 297 -16.96 4.55 12.98
CA ILE A 297 -15.50 4.45 13.09
C ILE A 297 -15.17 3.88 14.47
N GLU A 298 -15.21 2.56 14.57
CA GLU A 298 -14.94 1.80 15.80
C GLU A 298 -14.13 0.55 15.48
N ARG A 299 -13.40 0.01 16.49
CA ARG A 299 -12.53 -1.16 16.30
C ARG A 299 -11.60 -0.97 15.09
N SER A 300 -11.10 0.24 14.94
CA SER A 300 -10.29 0.74 13.84
C SER A 300 -8.87 1.07 14.31
N LEU A 301 -7.99 1.31 13.35
CA LEU A 301 -6.75 2.03 13.58
C LEU A 301 -7.08 3.40 14.24
N ASN A 302 -6.27 3.81 15.22
CA ASN A 302 -6.38 5.14 15.80
C ASN A 302 -6.19 6.21 14.72
N ASP A 303 -7.03 7.24 14.75
CA ASP A 303 -7.04 8.32 13.75
C ASP A 303 -7.27 7.81 12.31
N TYR A 304 -7.93 6.66 12.17
CA TYR A 304 -8.36 6.13 10.88
C TYR A 304 -9.26 7.11 10.13
N GLN A 305 -9.01 7.25 8.83
CA GLN A 305 -9.88 7.95 7.91
C GLN A 305 -10.11 7.08 6.68
N HIS A 306 -11.31 7.15 6.09
CA HIS A 306 -11.65 6.34 4.91
C HIS A 306 -10.64 6.44 3.74
N PRO A 307 -9.97 7.58 3.48
CA PRO A 307 -8.97 7.69 2.42
C PRO A 307 -7.56 7.20 2.80
N ASP A 308 -7.35 6.59 3.97
CA ASP A 308 -6.07 5.94 4.28
C ASP A 308 -5.72 4.93 3.17
N GLU A 309 -4.44 4.64 2.97
CA GLU A 309 -3.95 3.59 2.07
C GLU A 309 -2.74 2.91 2.69
N TRP A 310 -2.69 1.57 2.70
CA TRP A 310 -1.53 0.79 3.16
C TRP A 310 -1.18 -0.24 2.09
N ASN A 311 -0.10 0.01 1.34
CA ASN A 311 0.20 -0.69 0.08
C ASN A 311 1.38 -1.66 0.22
N GLY A 312 2.04 -1.71 1.37
CA GLY A 312 3.16 -2.62 1.62
C GLY A 312 3.38 -2.90 3.09
N GLY A 313 3.94 -4.06 3.39
CA GLY A 313 4.26 -4.47 4.75
C GLY A 313 5.59 -5.22 4.84
N ALA A 314 6.25 -5.13 5.98
CA ALA A 314 7.48 -5.87 6.24
C ALA A 314 7.60 -6.24 7.72
N TRP A 315 8.06 -7.45 8.00
CA TRP A 315 8.49 -7.82 9.34
C TRP A 315 9.97 -7.49 9.53
N LEU A 316 10.24 -6.36 10.18
CA LEU A 316 11.59 -5.92 10.47
C LEU A 316 12.19 -6.77 11.57
N THR A 317 13.38 -7.30 11.33
CA THR A 317 14.26 -7.82 12.37
C THR A 317 15.64 -7.29 12.08
N THR A 318 16.22 -6.66 13.08
CA THR A 318 17.47 -5.96 12.92
C THR A 318 18.62 -6.78 13.52
N SER A 319 19.87 -6.44 13.18
CA SER A 319 21.06 -7.13 13.68
C SER A 319 21.22 -7.07 15.21
N THR A 320 20.62 -6.06 15.86
CA THR A 320 20.61 -5.90 17.33
C THR A 320 19.47 -6.67 18.01
N GLY A 321 18.61 -7.32 17.23
CA GLY A 321 17.45 -8.06 17.73
C GLY A 321 16.17 -7.22 17.86
N LYS A 322 16.19 -5.92 17.54
CA LYS A 322 14.94 -5.12 17.46
C LYS A 322 13.99 -5.71 16.42
N THR A 323 12.70 -5.67 16.70
CA THR A 323 11.67 -6.20 15.81
C THR A 323 10.46 -5.27 15.69
N ALA A 324 9.80 -5.28 14.54
CA ALA A 324 8.56 -4.55 14.28
C ALA A 324 7.82 -5.15 13.08
N VAL A 325 6.50 -5.06 13.07
CA VAL A 325 5.74 -5.17 11.82
C VAL A 325 5.48 -3.76 11.30
N LEU A 326 6.06 -3.44 10.15
CA LEU A 326 5.92 -2.16 9.48
C LEU A 326 4.84 -2.26 8.40
N PHE A 327 4.00 -1.22 8.31
CA PHE A 327 3.20 -0.94 7.12
C PHE A 327 3.61 0.41 6.54
N ALA A 328 3.70 0.48 5.22
CA ALA A 328 3.96 1.71 4.47
C ALA A 328 2.71 2.09 3.68
N GLY A 329 2.37 3.38 3.71
CA GLY A 329 1.14 3.86 3.10
C GLY A 329 1.06 5.34 2.85
N THR A 330 -0.02 5.72 2.15
CA THR A 330 -0.45 7.11 1.98
C THR A 330 -1.54 7.38 3.03
N LYS A 331 -1.15 7.88 4.21
CA LYS A 331 -2.07 8.13 5.34
C LYS A 331 -2.85 9.42 5.10
N SER A 332 -4.16 9.39 5.34
CA SER A 332 -4.97 10.60 5.40
C SER A 332 -4.84 11.23 6.79
N ASN A 333 -4.30 12.44 6.87
CA ASN A 333 -4.17 13.24 8.10
C ASN A 333 -4.95 14.56 8.02
N GLY A 334 -5.94 14.61 7.14
CA GLY A 334 -6.74 15.79 6.91
C GLY A 334 -7.68 16.13 8.06
N THR A 335 -8.08 17.40 8.14
CA THR A 335 -9.12 17.88 9.07
C THR A 335 -10.51 17.41 8.69
N LYS A 336 -10.72 17.12 7.39
CA LYS A 336 -11.94 16.54 6.81
C LYS A 336 -11.57 15.50 5.75
N TYR A 337 -12.45 14.54 5.54
CA TYR A 337 -12.41 13.58 4.44
C TYR A 337 -13.82 13.29 3.92
N TRP A 338 -13.93 12.98 2.63
CA TRP A 338 -15.21 12.81 1.97
C TRP A 338 -15.16 11.81 0.80
N TYR A 339 -16.31 11.29 0.42
CA TYR A 339 -16.51 10.55 -0.81
C TYR A 339 -17.12 11.47 -1.86
N GLY A 340 -16.46 11.60 -3.01
CA GLY A 340 -16.84 12.52 -4.08
C GLY A 340 -15.63 12.86 -4.94
N TYR A 341 -15.36 14.15 -5.11
CA TYR A 341 -14.39 14.66 -6.07
C TYR A 341 -13.39 15.63 -5.42
N VAL A 342 -12.31 15.96 -6.15
CA VAL A 342 -11.46 17.11 -5.79
C VAL A 342 -12.27 18.39 -5.98
N ASN A 343 -12.20 19.30 -5.00
CA ASN A 343 -12.82 20.60 -5.12
C ASN A 343 -11.91 21.58 -5.88
N PRO A 344 -12.36 22.16 -7.02
CA PRO A 344 -11.55 23.12 -7.79
C PRO A 344 -11.17 24.39 -7.03
N ALA A 345 -11.90 24.73 -5.96
CA ALA A 345 -11.62 25.91 -5.14
C ALA A 345 -10.41 25.72 -4.21
N GLY A 346 -10.06 24.48 -3.87
CA GLY A 346 -8.93 24.17 -3.00
C GLY A 346 -9.10 22.88 -2.19
N PRO A 347 -7.98 22.31 -1.71
CA PRO A 347 -7.98 21.05 -0.96
C PRO A 347 -8.70 21.11 0.39
N GLU A 348 -8.92 22.30 0.95
CA GLU A 348 -9.60 22.51 2.23
C GLU A 348 -11.12 22.34 2.16
N PHE A 349 -11.70 22.31 0.95
CA PHE A 349 -13.14 22.26 0.73
C PHE A 349 -13.57 20.87 0.27
N PRO A 350 -14.53 20.23 0.96
CA PRO A 350 -15.17 19.03 0.45
C PRO A 350 -15.92 19.28 -0.87
N CYS A 351 -16.07 18.21 -1.65
CA CYS A 351 -16.93 18.15 -2.83
C CYS A 351 -17.53 16.75 -2.86
N VAL A 352 -18.67 16.57 -2.20
CA VAL A 352 -19.30 15.26 -2.06
C VAL A 352 -20.01 14.87 -3.34
N ASP A 353 -20.17 13.57 -3.57
CA ASP A 353 -21.15 13.08 -4.56
C ASP A 353 -22.53 13.11 -3.91
N GLU A 354 -23.42 13.99 -4.40
CA GLU A 354 -24.77 14.18 -3.84
C GLU A 354 -25.72 13.01 -4.13
N GLU A 355 -25.41 12.17 -5.12
CA GLU A 355 -26.22 10.99 -5.45
C GLU A 355 -26.00 9.84 -4.45
N ILE A 356 -24.90 9.90 -3.68
CA ILE A 356 -24.55 8.86 -2.69
C ILE A 356 -25.18 9.18 -1.34
N THR A 357 -26.23 8.43 -1.00
CA THR A 357 -26.98 8.60 0.26
C THR A 357 -26.87 7.42 1.23
N ASP A 358 -26.15 6.36 0.84
CA ASP A 358 -26.13 5.08 1.56
C ASP A 358 -25.23 5.10 2.81
N PHE A 359 -24.36 6.10 2.95
CA PHE A 359 -23.47 6.29 4.09
C PHE A 359 -23.10 7.77 4.27
N THR A 360 -22.49 8.12 5.40
CA THR A 360 -21.99 9.48 5.66
C THR A 360 -20.83 9.81 4.71
N THR A 361 -21.10 10.65 3.70
CA THR A 361 -20.14 11.00 2.64
C THR A 361 -19.11 12.05 3.04
N CYS A 362 -19.29 12.79 4.14
CA CYS A 362 -18.27 13.72 4.65
C CYS A 362 -18.12 13.58 6.17
N ARG A 363 -16.88 13.43 6.62
CA ARG A 363 -16.51 13.35 8.03
C ARG A 363 -15.38 14.30 8.40
N MET A 364 -15.41 14.74 9.65
CA MET A 364 -14.31 15.40 10.34
C MET A 364 -13.20 14.39 10.66
N ALA A 365 -12.00 14.87 11.00
CA ALA A 365 -10.84 14.02 11.33
C ALA A 365 -11.10 12.98 12.44
N ASP A 366 -11.97 13.30 13.39
CA ASP A 366 -12.36 12.41 14.51
C ASP A 366 -13.44 11.38 14.14
N GLY A 367 -13.86 11.35 12.87
CA GLY A 367 -14.89 10.46 12.35
C GLY A 367 -16.32 10.96 12.52
N THR A 368 -16.55 12.09 13.16
CA THR A 368 -17.88 12.70 13.24
C THR A 368 -18.32 13.26 11.88
N SER A 369 -19.63 13.43 11.68
CA SER A 369 -20.16 14.01 10.43
C SER A 369 -19.64 15.44 10.22
N CYS A 370 -19.37 15.82 8.98
CA CYS A 370 -19.13 17.22 8.63
C CYS A 370 -20.35 18.11 8.97
N PRO A 371 -20.15 19.44 9.08
CA PRO A 371 -21.23 20.42 9.01
C PRO A 371 -22.11 20.28 7.76
N ALA A 372 -23.37 20.72 7.84
CA ALA A 372 -24.35 20.54 6.78
C ALA A 372 -23.95 21.22 5.45
N GLU A 373 -23.23 22.34 5.53
CA GLU A 373 -22.71 23.08 4.39
C GLU A 373 -21.63 22.34 3.57
N ASP A 374 -21.02 21.30 4.12
CA ASP A 374 -20.01 20.49 3.41
C ASP A 374 -20.64 19.34 2.59
N PHE A 375 -21.95 19.10 2.73
CA PHE A 375 -22.69 18.10 1.94
C PHE A 375 -23.23 18.72 0.65
N THR A 376 -22.34 19.30 -0.14
CA THR A 376 -22.69 19.87 -1.45
C THR A 376 -21.69 19.42 -2.50
N GLU A 377 -22.22 19.02 -3.65
CA GLU A 377 -21.44 18.75 -4.84
C GLU A 377 -20.98 20.07 -5.45
N CYS A 378 -19.67 20.23 -5.60
CA CYS A 378 -19.08 21.49 -6.04
C CYS A 378 -19.19 21.64 -7.56
N ALA A 379 -19.45 22.85 -8.06
CA ALA A 379 -19.48 23.08 -9.50
C ALA A 379 -18.08 22.93 -10.13
N GLY A 380 -18.00 22.20 -11.25
CA GLY A 380 -16.78 22.10 -12.06
C GLY A 380 -15.72 21.14 -11.55
N HIS A 381 -16.08 20.19 -10.67
CA HIS A 381 -15.22 19.05 -10.36
C HIS A 381 -14.95 18.18 -11.61
N ASN A 382 -13.93 17.33 -11.52
CA ASN A 382 -13.62 16.35 -12.56
C ASN A 382 -14.47 15.08 -12.41
N ASP A 383 -14.29 14.10 -13.30
CA ASP A 383 -15.08 12.85 -13.26
C ASP A 383 -14.47 11.76 -12.34
N TYR A 384 -13.36 12.05 -11.63
CA TYR A 384 -12.65 11.08 -10.81
C TYR A 384 -13.20 11.02 -9.39
N ARG A 385 -14.20 10.16 -9.22
CA ARG A 385 -14.81 9.90 -7.92
C ARG A 385 -13.94 9.01 -7.03
N GLY A 386 -13.93 9.28 -5.72
CA GLY A 386 -13.28 8.44 -4.73
C GLY A 386 -13.32 9.04 -3.32
N TRP A 387 -12.58 8.43 -2.40
CA TRP A 387 -12.32 9.01 -1.08
C TRP A 387 -11.22 10.06 -1.18
N TRP A 388 -11.54 11.28 -0.76
CA TRP A 388 -10.67 12.44 -0.72
C TRP A 388 -10.51 12.95 0.71
N THR A 389 -9.44 13.68 0.95
CA THR A 389 -9.12 14.29 2.24
C THR A 389 -8.52 15.65 2.02
N THR A 390 -8.57 16.50 3.03
CA THR A 390 -7.82 17.77 2.98
C THR A 390 -6.29 17.57 2.90
N ARG A 391 -5.77 16.41 3.34
CA ARG A 391 -4.34 16.10 3.28
C ARG A 391 -4.00 14.60 3.38
N TRP A 392 -3.10 14.17 2.52
CA TRP A 392 -2.34 12.92 2.68
C TRP A 392 -0.87 13.19 2.98
N ASP A 393 -0.24 12.27 3.72
CA ASP A 393 1.21 12.19 3.92
C ASP A 393 1.67 10.73 3.69
N ALA A 394 2.88 10.53 3.18
CA ALA A 394 3.48 9.20 3.11
C ALA A 394 4.09 8.81 4.47
N GLN A 395 3.71 7.64 5.01
CA GLN A 395 4.09 7.24 6.36
C GLN A 395 4.46 5.76 6.47
N PHE A 396 5.34 5.46 7.43
CA PHE A 396 5.46 4.14 8.04
C PHE A 396 4.74 4.12 9.37
N ILE A 397 4.06 3.01 9.68
CA ILE A 397 3.50 2.73 11.01
C ILE A 397 4.05 1.40 11.53
N PHE A 398 4.27 1.33 12.84
CA PHE A 398 4.99 0.22 13.48
C PHE A 398 4.14 -0.48 14.53
N TYR A 399 3.90 -1.77 14.34
CA TYR A 399 3.22 -2.64 15.29
C TYR A 399 4.21 -3.49 16.08
N ASP A 400 3.89 -3.74 17.35
CA ASP A 400 4.67 -4.63 18.21
C ASP A 400 4.33 -6.10 17.90
N PRO A 401 5.30 -6.93 17.49
CA PRO A 401 5.10 -8.35 17.30
C PRO A 401 4.56 -9.11 18.53
N ALA A 402 4.78 -8.59 19.74
CA ALA A 402 4.22 -9.15 20.95
C ALA A 402 2.69 -9.03 20.98
N ASP A 403 2.11 -7.98 20.41
CA ASP A 403 0.65 -7.81 20.30
C ASP A 403 0.05 -8.85 19.37
N LEU A 404 0.68 -9.07 18.22
CA LEU A 404 0.29 -10.13 17.28
C LEU A 404 0.41 -11.52 17.92
N ALA A 405 1.39 -11.74 18.79
CA ALA A 405 1.53 -13.00 19.53
C ALA A 405 0.40 -13.18 20.56
N ARG A 406 -0.03 -12.09 21.22
CA ARG A 406 -1.20 -12.09 22.10
C ARG A 406 -2.49 -12.37 21.34
N VAL A 407 -2.64 -11.84 20.12
CA VAL A 407 -3.77 -12.16 19.24
C VAL A 407 -3.76 -13.65 18.87
N ALA A 408 -2.60 -14.18 18.44
CA ALA A 408 -2.45 -15.60 18.10
C ALA A 408 -2.78 -16.53 19.28
N ALA A 409 -2.47 -16.10 20.50
CA ALA A 409 -2.77 -16.83 21.74
C ALA A 409 -4.22 -16.62 22.25
N GLY A 410 -5.04 -15.81 21.58
CA GLY A 410 -6.41 -15.48 22.00
C GLY A 410 -6.49 -14.59 23.25
N GLN A 411 -5.41 -13.88 23.57
CA GLN A 411 -5.28 -12.99 24.74
C GLN A 411 -5.58 -11.52 24.41
N MET A 412 -5.71 -11.21 23.13
CA MET A 412 -6.00 -9.88 22.57
C MET A 412 -6.90 -10.07 21.34
N GLN A 413 -7.87 -9.18 21.13
CA GLN A 413 -8.71 -9.21 19.93
C GLN A 413 -7.92 -8.75 18.71
N SER A 414 -8.27 -9.21 17.50
CA SER A 414 -7.49 -8.89 16.29
C SER A 414 -7.49 -7.40 15.92
N TRP A 415 -8.44 -6.60 16.42
CA TRP A 415 -8.54 -5.15 16.18
C TRP A 415 -7.95 -4.30 17.32
N GLU A 416 -7.44 -4.92 18.38
CA GLU A 416 -6.86 -4.22 19.53
C GLU A 416 -5.41 -3.76 19.34
N PRO A 417 -4.52 -4.46 18.60
CA PRO A 417 -3.19 -3.94 18.33
C PRO A 417 -3.27 -2.56 17.68
N GLN A 418 -2.39 -1.65 18.08
CA GLN A 418 -2.27 -0.31 17.50
C GLN A 418 -0.79 -0.05 17.19
N PRO A 419 -0.47 0.78 16.20
CA PRO A 419 0.90 1.20 16.00
C PRO A 419 1.44 1.89 17.26
N TYR A 420 2.66 1.53 17.69
CA TYR A 420 3.32 2.22 18.81
C TYR A 420 4.10 3.46 18.35
N ALA A 421 4.35 3.58 17.05
CA ALA A 421 5.03 4.73 16.46
C ALA A 421 4.63 4.89 14.98
N SER A 422 4.93 6.07 14.44
CA SER A 422 4.92 6.36 13.01
C SER A 422 6.17 7.13 12.60
N LEU A 423 6.53 7.05 11.32
CA LEU A 423 7.57 7.85 10.69
C LEU A 423 6.99 8.49 9.42
N ASP A 424 6.99 9.82 9.39
CA ASP A 424 6.68 10.57 8.16
C ASP A 424 7.90 10.50 7.23
N ILE A 425 7.66 10.12 5.97
CA ILE A 425 8.70 10.03 4.94
C ILE A 425 8.42 10.95 3.75
N ASP A 426 7.37 11.76 3.83
CA ASP A 426 6.87 12.57 2.72
C ASP A 426 7.94 13.52 2.19
N ASP A 427 8.72 14.10 3.11
CA ASP A 427 9.84 14.98 2.79
C ASP A 427 10.89 14.31 1.89
N HIS A 428 10.98 12.98 1.78
CA HIS A 428 11.96 12.31 0.92
C HIS A 428 11.48 12.10 -0.52
N LEU A 429 10.19 12.33 -0.81
CA LEU A 429 9.57 11.99 -2.09
C LEU A 429 9.76 13.09 -3.16
N PHE A 430 9.46 12.74 -4.42
CA PHE A 430 9.48 13.62 -5.59
C PHE A 430 8.10 14.22 -5.92
N HIS A 431 7.02 13.59 -5.46
CA HIS A 431 5.63 14.04 -5.56
C HIS A 431 5.11 14.29 -6.98
N ASN A 432 5.33 13.32 -7.89
CA ASN A 432 4.83 13.38 -9.27
C ASN A 432 5.20 14.70 -10.00
N PRO A 433 6.50 14.98 -10.18
CA PRO A 433 6.97 16.24 -10.74
C PRO A 433 6.59 16.44 -12.21
N ALA A 434 6.24 15.36 -12.92
CA ALA A 434 5.80 15.40 -14.30
C ALA A 434 4.30 15.73 -14.46
N GLY A 435 3.53 15.78 -13.37
CA GLY A 435 2.09 16.07 -13.41
C GLY A 435 1.29 14.98 -14.13
N VAL A 436 1.67 13.72 -13.97
CA VAL A 436 0.95 12.59 -14.56
C VAL A 436 -0.40 12.42 -13.87
N GLU A 437 -1.50 12.29 -14.63
CA GLU A 437 -2.85 11.99 -14.12
C GLU A 437 -3.32 12.87 -12.94
N GLN A 438 -3.05 14.19 -12.96
CA GLN A 438 -3.40 15.08 -11.83
C GLN A 438 -4.88 15.07 -11.46
N ASP A 439 -5.77 14.84 -12.43
CA ASP A 439 -7.21 14.73 -12.16
C ASP A 439 -7.55 13.48 -11.34
N MET A 440 -6.88 12.36 -11.59
CA MET A 440 -7.08 11.10 -10.87
C MET A 440 -6.32 11.08 -9.54
N LEU A 441 -5.08 11.58 -9.52
CA LEU A 441 -4.18 11.48 -8.37
C LEU A 441 -4.35 12.63 -7.38
N GLY A 442 -4.97 13.74 -7.78
CA GLY A 442 -4.91 15.00 -7.05
C GLY A 442 -3.53 15.66 -7.15
N THR A 443 -3.38 16.82 -6.50
CA THR A 443 -2.14 17.61 -6.51
C THR A 443 -1.75 18.10 -5.12
N GLY A 444 -0.47 18.44 -4.93
CA GLY A 444 0.03 18.99 -3.67
C GLY A 444 -0.29 18.10 -2.47
N VAL A 445 -0.86 18.70 -1.42
CA VAL A 445 -1.26 17.98 -0.18
C VAL A 445 -2.36 16.93 -0.42
N GLN A 446 -3.11 17.06 -1.52
CA GLN A 446 -4.17 16.14 -1.94
C GLN A 446 -3.70 15.07 -2.93
N ARG A 447 -2.40 14.89 -3.11
CA ARG A 447 -1.91 13.80 -3.96
C ARG A 447 -2.04 12.46 -3.23
N ARG A 448 -2.88 11.55 -3.74
CA ARG A 448 -3.01 10.14 -3.32
C ARG A 448 -2.07 9.22 -4.09
N TYR A 449 -2.04 7.93 -3.73
CA TYR A 449 -1.13 6.92 -4.31
C TYR A 449 0.34 7.38 -4.28
N ARG A 450 0.83 7.83 -3.11
CA ARG A 450 2.19 8.36 -2.96
C ARG A 450 3.24 7.27 -3.10
N ILE A 451 3.06 6.20 -2.34
CA ILE A 451 3.98 5.07 -2.26
C ILE A 451 3.26 3.74 -2.52
N GLY A 452 3.99 2.79 -3.07
CA GLY A 452 3.56 1.42 -3.31
C GLY A 452 4.13 0.46 -2.25
N ASP A 453 4.42 -0.77 -2.69
CA ASP A 453 4.92 -1.84 -1.83
C ASP A 453 6.34 -1.59 -1.29
N VAL A 454 6.73 -2.39 -0.30
CA VAL A 454 8.05 -2.36 0.35
C VAL A 454 8.71 -3.73 0.35
N ALA A 455 10.04 -3.75 0.31
CA ALA A 455 10.83 -4.97 0.45
C ALA A 455 11.93 -4.78 1.48
N TYR A 456 12.19 -5.82 2.28
CA TYR A 456 13.16 -5.75 3.37
C TYR A 456 14.28 -6.78 3.20
N ASP A 457 15.51 -6.27 3.10
CA ASP A 457 16.73 -7.07 3.24
C ASP A 457 17.09 -7.19 4.72
N ARG A 458 16.61 -8.26 5.34
CA ARG A 458 16.90 -8.57 6.75
C ARG A 458 18.39 -8.74 7.04
N GLN A 459 19.18 -9.21 6.08
CA GLN A 459 20.60 -9.50 6.29
C GLN A 459 21.44 -8.23 6.39
N ASN A 460 21.09 -7.21 5.60
CA ASN A 460 21.84 -5.94 5.56
C ASN A 460 21.08 -4.77 6.21
N GLY A 461 19.86 -5.00 6.69
CA GLY A 461 19.03 -3.99 7.33
C GLY A 461 18.63 -2.89 6.34
N LEU A 462 18.21 -3.24 5.13
CA LEU A 462 17.80 -2.28 4.10
C LEU A 462 16.31 -2.42 3.81
N LEU A 463 15.59 -1.29 3.86
CA LEU A 463 14.19 -1.19 3.45
C LEU A 463 14.12 -0.45 2.11
N TYR A 464 13.49 -1.08 1.12
CA TYR A 464 13.21 -0.53 -0.20
C TYR A 464 11.74 -0.14 -0.28
N VAL A 465 11.43 1.04 -0.80
CA VAL A 465 10.06 1.56 -0.92
C VAL A 465 9.85 2.15 -2.30
N LEU A 466 8.75 1.78 -2.96
CA LEU A 466 8.36 2.37 -4.23
C LEU A 466 7.67 3.72 -4.00
N GLU A 467 8.19 4.81 -4.60
CA GLU A 467 7.40 6.01 -4.83
C GLU A 467 6.76 5.93 -6.22
N LEU A 468 5.44 6.00 -6.28
CA LEU A 468 4.69 5.90 -7.53
C LEU A 468 4.75 7.23 -8.30
N PHE A 469 4.71 7.17 -9.63
CA PHE A 469 4.68 8.34 -10.52
C PHE A 469 5.83 9.35 -10.35
N ALA A 470 6.97 8.92 -9.81
CA ALA A 470 8.11 9.81 -9.60
C ALA A 470 8.82 10.16 -10.92
N GLU A 471 9.03 9.20 -11.82
CA GLU A 471 9.68 9.40 -13.12
C GLU A 471 8.66 9.25 -14.27
N GLY A 472 7.89 10.30 -14.51
CA GLY A 472 6.70 10.18 -15.37
C GLY A 472 5.71 9.21 -14.73
N ALA A 473 5.24 8.21 -15.48
CA ALA A 473 4.36 7.19 -14.92
C ALA A 473 5.11 6.05 -14.20
N LYS A 474 6.45 6.03 -14.22
CA LYS A 474 7.25 4.98 -13.57
C LYS A 474 7.50 5.32 -12.10
N PRO A 475 7.57 4.30 -11.22
CA PRO A 475 8.06 4.51 -9.87
C PRO A 475 9.58 4.65 -9.81
N VAL A 476 10.07 5.16 -8.68
CA VAL A 476 11.46 5.09 -8.24
C VAL A 476 11.54 4.33 -6.92
N VAL A 477 12.70 3.77 -6.60
CA VAL A 477 12.90 3.01 -5.35
C VAL A 477 13.72 3.87 -4.40
N HIS A 478 13.15 4.15 -3.23
CA HIS A 478 13.82 4.80 -2.10
C HIS A 478 14.40 3.75 -1.17
N VAL A 479 15.53 4.07 -0.52
CA VAL A 479 16.25 3.14 0.34
C VAL A 479 16.50 3.76 1.71
N TRP A 480 16.15 3.02 2.76
CA TRP A 480 16.54 3.32 4.13
C TRP A 480 17.38 2.19 4.70
N ARG A 481 18.34 2.53 5.55
CA ARG A 481 18.92 1.59 6.51
C ARG A 481 18.05 1.56 7.75
N VAL A 482 17.79 0.35 8.25
CA VAL A 482 17.14 0.08 9.54
C VAL A 482 18.22 -0.46 10.48
N ASN A 483 18.45 0.25 11.59
CA ASN A 483 19.66 0.25 12.45
C ASN A 483 20.87 1.04 11.92
N PRO A 484 20.89 2.37 12.07
CA PRO A 484 22.13 3.12 12.21
C PRO A 484 22.83 2.86 13.57
#